data_AF-A0A1Q9NT62-F1
#
_entry.id   AF-A0A1Q9NT62-F1
#
_cell.length_a   1.000
_cell.length_b   1.000
_cell.length_c   1.000
_cell.angle_alpha   90.00
_cell.angle_beta   90.00
_cell.angle_gamma   90.00
#
_symmetry.space_group_name_H-M   'P 1'
#
loop_
_entity.id
_entity.type
_entity.pdbx_description
1 polymer ?
#
loop_
_entity_poly.entity_id
_entity_poly.type
_entity_poly.pdbx_seq_one_letter_code
_entity_poly.pdbx_strand_id
1 'polypeptide(L)'
;MSTTDQNIDDNQKKVIEVIINHYHDKIRASIEQNLNTSFGSISKQNIVGFLKHQGAGGTTFVLTADFYSSTNNKVRGGIVVKFANELDLDVRNALELNKLLKKRQIEWNKNISTNISSKMPSFVFSPLVLGTHPKQNVLVLEFINGGVPLLHSDFSESTKNQILGYALARLHGSEAYPTDMRLYEPVFNVLETFFPDENGRNVLNQWKEWLSNSNGGVEYIHGDSHLDNIMYSEVSKSLAWIDALLIPNGERFDDLTYAMSHIIQERLIFLVESNPNESSRKILNMVLGEVASTIVPQMLTTYMRTANISGLYKDVIPLDFFLGLHLIVRSQMFANTVVEKILVTIGKELILERPLVKMLGLEKE
;
A
#
# COMPACT_ATOMS: atom_id res chain seq x y z
N MET A 1 -3.08 19.65 7.64
CA MET A 1 -4.32 18.94 8.05
C MET A 1 -5.00 19.74 9.14
N SER A 2 -6.25 20.17 8.93
CA SER A 2 -7.04 20.78 10.01
C SER A 2 -7.64 19.68 10.88
N THR A 3 -7.22 19.61 12.13
CA THR A 3 -7.91 18.86 13.19
C THR A 3 -9.23 19.56 13.49
N THR A 4 -10.26 19.26 12.70
CA THR A 4 -11.62 19.55 13.13
C THR A 4 -12.03 18.47 14.12
N ASP A 5 -12.15 18.84 15.39
CA ASP A 5 -12.98 18.14 16.37
C ASP A 5 -14.41 18.11 15.81
N GLN A 6 -14.70 17.11 14.98
CA GLN A 6 -16.08 16.86 14.57
C GLN A 6 -16.78 16.12 15.70
N ASN A 7 -17.93 16.66 16.13
CA ASN A 7 -18.77 16.07 17.18
C ASN A 7 -19.07 14.60 16.86
N ILE A 8 -18.49 13.72 17.66
CA ILE A 8 -18.87 12.31 17.78
C ILE A 8 -20.30 12.30 18.32
N ASP A 9 -21.21 11.52 17.75
CA ASP A 9 -22.52 11.40 18.36
C ASP A 9 -22.41 10.67 19.72
N ASP A 10 -23.30 10.98 20.66
CA ASP A 10 -23.23 10.44 22.02
C ASP A 10 -23.32 8.91 22.09
N ASN A 11 -23.93 8.25 21.09
CA ASN A 11 -23.98 6.79 21.02
C ASN A 11 -22.63 6.21 20.56
N GLN A 12 -21.99 6.80 19.55
CA GLN A 12 -20.65 6.43 19.11
C GLN A 12 -19.63 6.57 20.25
N LYS A 13 -19.70 7.66 21.01
CA LYS A 13 -18.83 7.88 22.17
C LYS A 13 -19.02 6.82 23.25
N LYS A 14 -20.26 6.48 23.61
CA LYS A 14 -20.56 5.41 24.57
C LYS A 14 -20.06 4.04 24.10
N VAL A 15 -20.27 3.71 22.82
CA VAL A 15 -19.77 2.45 22.24
C VAL A 15 -18.24 2.39 22.34
N ILE A 16 -17.56 3.47 21.99
CA ILE A 16 -16.10 3.58 22.07
C ILE A 16 -15.59 3.39 23.51
N GLU A 17 -16.19 4.05 24.50
CA GLU A 17 -15.81 3.91 25.92
C GLU A 17 -15.96 2.46 26.41
N VAL A 18 -17.05 1.78 26.01
CA VAL A 18 -17.27 0.35 26.32
C VAL A 18 -16.19 -0.53 25.68
N ILE A 19 -15.85 -0.27 24.42
CA ILE A 19 -14.82 -1.02 23.67
C ILE A 19 -13.46 -0.88 24.36
N ILE A 20 -13.05 0.34 24.72
CA ILE A 20 -11.75 0.58 25.37
C ILE A 20 -11.63 -0.22 26.67
N ASN A 21 -12.65 -0.13 27.52
CA ASN A 21 -12.65 -0.85 28.79
C ASN A 21 -12.62 -2.37 28.60
N HIS A 22 -13.29 -2.88 27.57
CA HIS A 22 -13.32 -4.30 27.24
C HIS A 22 -11.96 -4.83 26.74
N TYR A 23 -11.19 -4.01 26.01
CA TYR A 23 -9.93 -4.45 25.38
C TYR A 23 -8.65 -4.02 26.12
N HIS A 24 -8.74 -3.44 27.32
CA HIS A 24 -7.57 -2.88 28.03
C HIS A 24 -6.39 -3.87 28.18
N ASP A 25 -6.67 -5.15 28.48
CA ASP A 25 -5.63 -6.18 28.61
C ASP A 25 -4.93 -6.49 27.28
N LYS A 26 -5.68 -6.46 26.16
CA LYS A 26 -5.10 -6.67 24.83
C LYS A 26 -4.28 -5.47 24.39
N ILE A 27 -4.73 -4.26 24.72
CA ILE A 27 -3.98 -3.02 24.48
C ILE A 27 -2.64 -3.08 25.23
N ARG A 28 -2.66 -3.50 26.50
CA ARG A 28 -1.46 -3.71 27.31
C ARG A 28 -0.49 -4.68 26.64
N ALA A 29 -0.97 -5.87 26.26
CA ALA A 29 -0.14 -6.90 25.65
C ALA A 29 0.50 -6.42 24.33
N SER A 30 -0.26 -5.71 23.49
CA SER A 30 0.25 -5.10 22.26
C SER A 30 1.37 -4.08 22.53
N ILE A 31 1.18 -3.18 23.51
CA ILE A 31 2.20 -2.19 23.90
C ILE A 31 3.47 -2.89 24.40
N GLU A 32 3.34 -3.88 25.28
CA GLU A 32 4.47 -4.64 25.84
C GLU A 32 5.27 -5.35 24.74
N GLN A 33 4.56 -5.93 23.77
CA GLN A 33 5.17 -6.58 22.60
C GLN A 33 5.90 -5.59 21.71
N ASN A 34 5.29 -4.45 21.37
CA ASN A 34 5.86 -3.48 20.45
C ASN A 34 7.06 -2.72 21.03
N LEU A 35 7.04 -2.45 22.34
CA LEU A 35 8.15 -1.77 23.03
C LEU A 35 9.21 -2.73 23.55
N ASN A 36 8.95 -4.04 23.53
CA ASN A 36 9.80 -5.07 24.13
C ASN A 36 10.11 -4.78 25.61
N THR A 37 9.10 -4.33 26.37
CA THR A 37 9.21 -3.98 27.79
C THR A 37 8.02 -4.51 28.58
N SER A 38 8.24 -5.00 29.80
CA SER A 38 7.13 -5.34 30.72
C SER A 38 6.53 -4.07 31.32
N PHE A 39 5.21 -3.92 31.19
CA PHE A 39 4.49 -2.72 31.61
C PHE A 39 3.75 -2.90 32.93
N GLY A 40 3.68 -4.11 33.49
CA GLY A 40 2.96 -4.37 34.74
C GLY A 40 1.45 -4.13 34.59
N SER A 41 0.71 -4.02 35.70
CA SER A 41 -0.73 -3.74 35.66
C SER A 41 -1.04 -2.27 35.37
N ILE A 42 -2.03 -2.02 34.51
CA ILE A 42 -2.53 -0.67 34.23
C ILE A 42 -3.32 -0.20 35.45
N SER A 43 -2.87 0.88 36.09
CA SER A 43 -3.52 1.47 37.26
C SER A 43 -4.48 2.60 36.88
N LYS A 44 -4.25 3.26 35.75
CA LYS A 44 -5.06 4.36 35.22
C LYS A 44 -4.93 4.47 33.70
N GLN A 45 -6.01 4.89 33.05
CA GLN A 45 -6.05 5.25 31.64
C GLN A 45 -6.63 6.65 31.48
N ASN A 46 -6.04 7.47 30.62
CA ASN A 46 -6.58 8.76 30.20
C ASN A 46 -6.64 8.80 28.68
N ILE A 47 -7.84 8.93 28.10
CA ILE A 47 -7.96 9.19 26.65
C ILE A 47 -7.40 10.59 26.39
N VAL A 48 -6.41 10.68 25.51
CA VAL A 48 -5.67 11.94 25.23
C VAL A 48 -5.81 12.42 23.80
N GLY A 49 -6.35 11.60 22.91
CA GLY A 49 -6.61 12.01 21.54
C GLY A 49 -7.65 11.14 20.88
N PHE A 50 -8.43 11.78 20.04
CA PHE A 50 -9.49 11.19 19.25
C PHE A 50 -9.38 11.73 17.84
N LEU A 51 -9.21 10.85 16.85
CA LEU A 51 -9.22 11.23 15.45
C LEU A 51 -10.28 10.43 14.72
N LYS A 52 -11.10 11.11 13.92
CA LYS A 52 -12.05 10.49 13.01
C LYS A 52 -11.52 10.61 11.59
N HIS A 53 -11.54 9.50 10.88
CA HIS A 53 -11.24 9.42 9.46
C HIS A 53 -12.40 8.76 8.73
N GLN A 54 -12.76 9.29 7.56
CA GLN A 54 -13.77 8.70 6.69
C GLN A 54 -13.06 8.23 5.42
N GLY A 55 -13.06 6.93 5.18
CA GLY A 55 -12.47 6.31 3.99
C GLY A 55 -13.48 5.46 3.22
N ALA A 56 -13.04 4.87 2.11
CA ALA A 56 -13.86 3.99 1.28
C ALA A 56 -14.35 2.73 2.03
N GLY A 57 -13.54 2.23 2.97
CA GLY A 57 -13.87 1.07 3.82
C GLY A 57 -14.80 1.38 5.01
N GLY A 58 -15.17 2.65 5.23
CA GLY A 58 -16.05 3.07 6.32
C GLY A 58 -15.47 4.19 7.18
N THR A 59 -15.96 4.30 8.42
CA THR A 59 -15.53 5.33 9.37
C THR A 59 -14.53 4.73 10.36
N THR A 60 -13.33 5.27 10.41
CA THR A 60 -12.27 4.85 11.33
C THR A 60 -12.07 5.88 12.43
N PHE A 61 -12.03 5.41 13.67
CA PHE A 61 -11.70 6.20 14.84
C PHE A 61 -10.38 5.74 15.43
N VAL A 62 -9.41 6.65 15.51
CA VAL A 62 -8.13 6.41 16.18
C VAL A 62 -8.20 7.00 17.57
N LEU A 63 -8.11 6.13 18.56
CA LEU A 63 -8.20 6.46 19.98
C LEU A 63 -6.83 6.32 20.59
N THR A 64 -6.31 7.42 21.12
CA THR A 64 -5.03 7.40 21.83
C THR A 64 -5.27 7.62 23.31
N ALA A 65 -4.61 6.81 24.13
CA ALA A 65 -4.70 6.87 25.57
C ALA A 65 -3.31 6.79 26.21
N ASP A 66 -3.20 7.49 27.34
CA ASP A 66 -2.09 7.37 28.25
C ASP A 66 -2.39 6.30 29.28
N PHE A 67 -1.59 5.23 29.25
CA PHE A 67 -1.63 4.14 30.21
C PHE A 67 -0.56 4.37 31.28
N TYR A 68 -0.99 4.37 32.53
CA TYR A 68 -0.14 4.52 33.70
C TYR A 68 0.00 3.16 34.35
N SER A 69 1.23 2.76 34.69
CA SER A 69 1.47 1.52 35.41
C SER A 69 2.29 1.72 36.67
N SER A 70 2.37 0.67 37.48
CA SER A 70 3.18 0.65 38.70
C SER A 70 4.68 0.64 38.43
N THR A 71 5.11 0.22 37.23
CA THR A 71 6.54 0.07 36.87
C THR A 71 7.02 1.16 35.91
N ASN A 72 6.13 1.81 35.17
CA ASN A 72 6.44 2.88 34.24
C ASN A 72 5.45 4.03 34.43
N ASN A 73 5.98 5.24 34.60
CA ASN A 73 5.17 6.42 34.92
C ASN A 73 4.08 6.70 33.88
N LYS A 74 4.30 6.36 32.60
CA LYS A 74 3.36 6.62 31.50
C LYS A 74 3.82 5.97 30.19
N VAL A 75 2.92 5.29 29.48
CA VAL A 75 3.11 4.95 28.06
C VAL A 75 1.89 5.32 27.25
N ARG A 76 2.14 5.82 26.04
CA ARG A 76 1.10 6.11 25.07
C ARG A 76 0.77 4.84 24.29
N GLY A 77 -0.51 4.55 24.18
CA GLY A 77 -1.04 3.52 23.31
C GLY A 77 -2.41 3.91 22.78
N GLY A 78 -3.19 2.92 22.34
CA GLY A 78 -4.50 3.21 21.79
C GLY A 78 -5.19 2.00 21.20
N ILE A 79 -6.31 2.26 20.54
CA ILE A 79 -6.97 1.33 19.63
C ILE A 79 -7.44 2.07 18.38
N VAL A 80 -7.62 1.30 17.31
CA VAL A 80 -8.30 1.77 16.12
C VAL A 80 -9.66 1.06 16.06
N VAL A 81 -10.73 1.83 15.96
CA VAL A 81 -12.12 1.34 15.89
C VAL A 81 -12.67 1.69 14.52
N LYS A 82 -12.81 0.70 13.65
CA LYS A 82 -13.34 0.85 12.29
C LYS A 82 -14.78 0.38 12.24
N PHE A 83 -15.69 1.28 11.90
CA PHE A 83 -17.05 0.95 11.49
C PHE A 83 -16.99 0.59 10.00
N ALA A 84 -16.87 -0.71 9.74
CA ALA A 84 -16.63 -1.26 8.42
C ALA A 84 -17.91 -1.28 7.58
N ASN A 85 -17.77 -1.00 6.29
CA ASN A 85 -18.87 -1.21 5.32
C ASN A 85 -19.15 -2.71 5.12
N GLU A 86 -18.09 -3.52 5.07
CA GLU A 86 -18.15 -4.98 4.93
C GLU A 86 -17.27 -5.65 6.01
N LEU A 87 -17.82 -5.80 7.22
CA LEU A 87 -17.04 -6.27 8.38
C LEU A 87 -16.34 -7.62 8.14
N ASP A 88 -17.03 -8.59 7.55
CA ASP A 88 -16.49 -9.93 7.34
C ASP A 88 -15.27 -9.91 6.39
N LEU A 89 -15.34 -9.07 5.36
CA LEU A 89 -14.25 -8.87 4.40
C LEU A 89 -13.04 -8.22 5.08
N ASP A 90 -13.27 -7.11 5.81
CA ASP A 90 -12.22 -6.38 6.52
C ASP A 90 -11.51 -7.24 7.57
N VAL A 91 -12.27 -8.03 8.35
CA VAL A 91 -11.73 -8.95 9.36
C VAL A 91 -10.87 -10.02 8.69
N ARG A 92 -11.38 -10.66 7.63
CA ARG A 92 -10.65 -11.69 6.89
C ARG A 92 -9.34 -11.13 6.34
N ASN A 93 -9.39 -9.96 5.70
CA ASN A 93 -8.22 -9.35 5.10
C ASN A 93 -7.16 -8.97 6.14
N ALA A 94 -7.58 -8.38 7.27
CA ALA A 94 -6.65 -8.03 8.35
C ALA A 94 -5.96 -9.27 8.96
N LEU A 95 -6.70 -10.36 9.17
CA LEU A 95 -6.16 -11.61 9.70
C LEU A 95 -5.19 -12.29 8.73
N GLU A 96 -5.55 -12.41 7.44
CA GLU A 96 -4.69 -13.01 6.43
C GLU A 96 -3.42 -12.17 6.19
N LEU A 97 -3.53 -10.83 6.17
CA LEU A 97 -2.37 -9.95 6.03
C LEU A 97 -1.39 -10.15 7.20
N ASN A 98 -1.91 -10.24 8.43
CA ASN A 98 -1.10 -10.46 9.61
C ASN A 98 -0.36 -11.81 9.57
N LYS A 99 -1.07 -12.86 9.16
CA LYS A 99 -0.50 -14.20 8.98
C LYS A 99 0.58 -14.22 7.90
N LEU A 100 0.30 -13.60 6.75
CA LEU A 100 1.25 -13.47 5.64
C LEU A 100 2.53 -12.73 6.08
N LEU A 101 2.41 -11.56 6.68
CA LEU A 101 3.57 -10.77 7.10
C LEU A 101 4.39 -11.44 8.21
N LYS A 102 3.74 -12.17 9.13
CA LYS A 102 4.46 -13.03 10.09
C LYS A 102 5.28 -14.11 9.40
N LYS A 103 4.70 -14.81 8.41
CA LYS A 103 5.42 -15.79 7.57
C LYS A 103 6.62 -15.13 6.89
N ARG A 104 6.41 -13.99 6.22
CA ARG A 104 7.47 -13.24 5.50
C ARG A 104 8.57 -12.73 6.43
N GLN A 105 8.25 -12.28 7.64
CA GLN A 105 9.25 -11.86 8.62
C GLN A 105 10.14 -13.03 9.08
N ILE A 106 9.56 -14.22 9.28
CA ILE A 106 10.33 -15.41 9.65
C ILE A 106 11.27 -15.83 8.51
N GLU A 107 10.78 -15.84 7.27
CA GLU A 107 11.59 -16.10 6.07
C GLU A 107 12.75 -15.11 5.96
N TRP A 108 12.46 -13.82 6.15
CA TRP A 108 13.47 -12.77 6.11
C TRP A 108 14.56 -12.96 7.16
N ASN A 109 14.19 -13.24 8.40
CA ASN A 109 15.13 -13.43 9.50
C ASN A 109 16.08 -14.62 9.27
N LYS A 110 15.64 -15.64 8.51
CA LYS A 110 16.48 -16.79 8.13
C LYS A 110 17.44 -16.47 6.98
N ASN A 111 17.04 -15.58 6.08
CA ASN A 111 17.70 -15.31 4.82
C ASN A 111 18.34 -13.91 4.78
N ILE A 112 18.77 -13.36 5.92
CA ILE A 112 19.36 -12.00 5.98
C ILE A 112 20.56 -11.94 5.04
N SER A 113 20.31 -11.50 3.81
CA SER A 113 21.35 -11.11 2.87
C SER A 113 21.78 -9.70 3.24
N THR A 114 23.09 -9.51 3.35
CA THR A 114 23.79 -8.31 3.82
C THR A 114 23.65 -7.09 2.89
N ASN A 115 22.73 -7.11 1.92
CA ASN A 115 22.66 -6.14 0.83
C ASN A 115 21.60 -5.05 0.99
N ILE A 116 20.80 -5.07 2.05
CA ILE A 116 19.84 -3.99 2.33
C ILE A 116 20.50 -2.91 3.18
N SER A 117 20.35 -1.65 2.76
CA SER A 117 20.85 -0.49 3.50
C SER A 117 20.37 -0.53 4.95
N SER A 118 21.27 -0.20 5.90
CA SER A 118 20.93 -0.03 7.31
C SER A 118 19.84 1.02 7.59
N LYS A 119 19.44 1.78 6.57
CA LYS A 119 18.36 2.76 6.63
C LYS A 119 16.95 2.16 6.48
N MET A 120 16.81 0.90 6.05
CA MET A 120 15.49 0.28 5.87
C MET A 120 14.96 -0.29 7.19
N PRO A 121 13.65 -0.12 7.48
CA PRO A 121 13.01 -0.71 8.67
C PRO A 121 13.18 -2.23 8.72
N SER A 122 13.64 -2.76 9.86
CA SER A 122 13.94 -4.19 10.02
C SER A 122 12.69 -5.07 10.15
N PHE A 123 11.56 -4.45 10.51
CA PHE A 123 10.31 -5.12 10.81
C PHE A 123 9.17 -4.54 9.97
N VAL A 124 8.46 -5.43 9.26
CA VAL A 124 7.27 -5.11 8.45
C VAL A 124 6.12 -6.00 8.93
N PHE A 125 5.00 -5.40 9.31
CA PHE A 125 3.88 -6.10 9.95
C PHE A 125 2.53 -5.49 9.56
N SER A 126 1.45 -5.95 10.17
CA SER A 126 0.14 -5.31 10.11
C SER A 126 -0.47 -5.25 11.52
N PRO A 127 -1.36 -4.29 11.82
CA PRO A 127 -2.08 -4.23 13.08
C PRO A 127 -2.78 -5.53 13.42
N LEU A 128 -2.73 -5.95 14.69
CA LEU A 128 -3.50 -7.09 15.16
C LEU A 128 -5.00 -6.77 15.23
N VAL A 129 -5.82 -7.74 14.86
CA VAL A 129 -7.26 -7.73 15.16
C VAL A 129 -7.45 -8.02 16.65
N LEU A 130 -7.88 -7.02 17.41
CA LEU A 130 -8.15 -7.14 18.84
C LEU A 130 -9.54 -7.71 19.09
N GLY A 131 -10.51 -7.41 18.23
CA GLY A 131 -11.83 -8.01 18.27
C GLY A 131 -12.83 -7.37 17.31
N THR A 132 -14.08 -7.80 17.40
CA THR A 132 -15.17 -7.40 16.50
C THR A 132 -16.48 -7.23 17.27
N HIS A 133 -17.35 -6.34 16.79
CA HIS A 133 -18.74 -6.24 17.23
C HIS A 133 -19.67 -6.33 16.01
N PRO A 134 -20.09 -7.55 15.61
CA PRO A 134 -20.83 -7.77 14.37
C PRO A 134 -22.15 -7.01 14.28
N LYS A 135 -22.87 -6.84 15.40
CA LYS A 135 -24.14 -6.10 15.41
C LYS A 135 -24.00 -4.61 15.07
N GLN A 136 -22.80 -4.06 15.22
CA GLN A 136 -22.49 -2.66 14.95
C GLN A 136 -21.53 -2.50 13.76
N ASN A 137 -21.20 -3.59 13.05
CA ASN A 137 -20.17 -3.63 12.01
C ASN A 137 -18.82 -3.04 12.44
N VAL A 138 -18.41 -3.29 13.69
CA VAL A 138 -17.17 -2.73 14.23
C VAL A 138 -16.04 -3.75 14.19
N LEU A 139 -14.90 -3.33 13.66
CA LEU A 139 -13.59 -3.98 13.76
C LEU A 139 -12.70 -3.17 14.70
N VAL A 140 -12.08 -3.84 15.67
CA VAL A 140 -11.12 -3.24 16.62
C VAL A 140 -9.72 -3.75 16.29
N LEU A 141 -8.84 -2.82 15.96
CA LEU A 141 -7.45 -3.05 15.58
C LEU A 141 -6.49 -2.45 16.61
N GLU A 142 -5.30 -3.02 16.63
CA GLU A 142 -4.14 -2.48 17.33
C GLU A 142 -3.79 -1.07 16.85
N PHE A 143 -3.49 -0.19 17.80
CA PHE A 143 -2.92 1.11 17.51
C PHE A 143 -1.39 1.01 17.37
N ILE A 144 -0.86 1.56 16.28
CA ILE A 144 0.58 1.61 16.05
C ILE A 144 1.15 2.86 16.72
N ASN A 145 1.83 2.67 17.85
CA ASN A 145 2.41 3.80 18.59
C ASN A 145 3.47 4.54 17.75
N GLY A 146 3.38 5.86 17.73
CA GLY A 146 4.24 6.71 16.89
C GLY A 146 4.07 6.48 15.38
N GLY A 147 3.04 5.74 14.96
CA GLY A 147 2.76 5.48 13.56
C GLY A 147 2.23 6.72 12.85
N VAL A 148 2.88 7.11 11.76
CA VAL A 148 2.41 8.13 10.81
C VAL A 148 2.29 7.50 9.43
N PRO A 149 1.25 7.82 8.63
CA PRO A 149 1.22 7.42 7.23
C PRO A 149 2.51 7.83 6.51
N LEU A 150 3.05 6.95 5.67
CA LEU A 150 4.34 7.16 5.02
C LEU A 150 4.32 8.40 4.14
N LEU A 151 3.17 8.73 3.54
CA LEU A 151 2.94 9.98 2.81
C LEU A 151 3.27 11.22 3.66
N HIS A 152 2.90 11.18 4.94
CA HIS A 152 3.04 12.30 5.88
C HIS A 152 4.31 12.25 6.73
N SER A 153 5.21 11.29 6.48
CA SER A 153 6.50 11.24 7.16
C SER A 153 7.45 12.34 6.68
N ASP A 154 8.47 12.66 7.49
CA ASP A 154 9.51 13.66 7.18
C ASP A 154 10.55 13.15 6.15
N PHE A 155 10.37 11.95 5.61
CA PHE A 155 11.25 11.41 4.58
C PHE A 155 11.16 12.21 3.27
N SER A 156 12.30 12.31 2.58
CA SER A 156 12.30 12.80 1.20
C SER A 156 11.44 11.91 0.30
N GLU A 157 10.84 12.46 -0.75
CA GLU A 157 10.07 11.68 -1.74
C GLU A 157 10.85 10.46 -2.25
N SER A 158 12.14 10.66 -2.52
CA SER A 158 13.04 9.58 -2.93
C SER A 158 13.08 8.43 -1.92
N THR A 159 13.20 8.77 -0.64
CA THR A 159 13.21 7.79 0.44
C THR A 159 11.85 7.12 0.61
N LYS A 160 10.74 7.86 0.47
CA LYS A 160 9.38 7.29 0.52
C LYS A 160 9.17 6.25 -0.57
N ASN A 161 9.59 6.55 -1.81
CA ASN A 161 9.54 5.63 -2.94
C ASN A 161 10.36 4.36 -2.68
N GLN A 162 11.58 4.49 -2.16
CA GLN A 162 12.41 3.34 -1.80
C GLN A 162 11.75 2.49 -0.70
N ILE A 163 11.20 3.13 0.35
CA ILE A 163 10.51 2.44 1.44
C ILE A 163 9.27 1.70 0.93
N LEU A 164 8.50 2.29 0.02
CA LEU A 164 7.33 1.65 -0.60
C LEU A 164 7.74 0.42 -1.42
N GLY A 165 8.77 0.54 -2.26
CA GLY A 165 9.33 -0.61 -2.99
C GLY A 165 9.86 -1.70 -2.07
N TYR A 166 10.51 -1.32 -0.96
CA TYR A 166 10.96 -2.25 0.08
C TYR A 166 9.77 -2.95 0.77
N ALA A 167 8.76 -2.20 1.19
CA ALA A 167 7.58 -2.73 1.88
C ALA A 167 6.81 -3.74 1.02
N LEU A 168 6.67 -3.45 -0.28
CA LEU A 168 6.05 -4.34 -1.26
C LEU A 168 6.86 -5.61 -1.46
N ALA A 169 8.18 -5.51 -1.59
CA ALA A 169 9.04 -6.69 -1.69
C ALA A 169 8.95 -7.57 -0.44
N ARG A 170 8.83 -6.95 0.75
CA ARG A 170 8.63 -7.64 2.03
C ARG A 170 7.25 -8.31 2.12
N LEU A 171 6.20 -7.72 1.56
CA LEU A 171 4.88 -8.32 1.45
C LEU A 171 4.88 -9.53 0.50
N HIS A 172 5.44 -9.35 -0.69
CA HIS A 172 5.43 -10.34 -1.77
C HIS A 172 6.38 -11.53 -1.52
N GLY A 173 7.48 -11.33 -0.80
CA GLY A 173 8.53 -12.33 -0.62
C GLY A 173 9.24 -12.66 -1.94
N SER A 174 9.91 -13.82 -2.04
CA SER A 174 10.67 -14.24 -3.24
C SER A 174 10.13 -15.51 -3.91
N GLU A 175 9.08 -16.10 -3.36
CA GLU A 175 8.48 -17.33 -3.88
C GLU A 175 7.81 -17.10 -5.24
N ALA A 176 7.97 -18.06 -6.14
CA ALA A 176 7.34 -18.10 -7.44
C ALA A 176 5.91 -18.65 -7.31
N TYR A 177 4.92 -17.93 -7.86
CA TYR A 177 3.55 -18.42 -7.97
C TYR A 177 3.05 -18.21 -9.41
N PRO A 178 2.19 -19.10 -9.91
CA PRO A 178 1.50 -18.86 -11.18
C PRO A 178 0.56 -17.66 -11.03
N THR A 179 0.45 -16.88 -12.10
CA THR A 179 -0.48 -15.74 -12.18
C THR A 179 -1.88 -16.24 -12.54
N ASP A 180 -2.92 -15.83 -11.79
CA ASP A 180 -4.31 -16.20 -12.12
C ASP A 180 -4.90 -15.24 -13.17
N MET A 181 -4.92 -15.68 -14.42
CA MET A 181 -5.41 -14.87 -15.54
C MET A 181 -6.89 -14.45 -15.42
N ARG A 182 -7.71 -15.16 -14.63
CA ARG A 182 -9.12 -14.80 -14.42
C ARG A 182 -9.27 -13.44 -13.74
N LEU A 183 -8.27 -13.01 -12.98
CA LEU A 183 -8.24 -11.68 -12.36
C LEU A 183 -8.09 -10.57 -13.40
N TYR A 184 -7.40 -10.85 -14.51
CA TYR A 184 -7.04 -9.86 -15.52
C TYR A 184 -7.93 -9.91 -16.77
N GLU A 185 -8.77 -10.93 -16.95
CA GLU A 185 -9.72 -10.97 -18.08
C GLU A 185 -10.62 -9.72 -18.16
N PRO A 186 -11.25 -9.24 -17.07
CA PRO A 186 -12.04 -8.01 -17.11
C PRO A 186 -11.20 -6.78 -17.50
N VAL A 187 -9.95 -6.77 -17.07
CA VAL A 187 -8.99 -5.70 -17.34
C VAL A 187 -8.64 -5.64 -18.83
N PHE A 188 -8.35 -6.79 -19.45
CA PHE A 188 -8.09 -6.86 -20.88
C PHE A 188 -9.29 -6.39 -21.71
N ASN A 189 -10.52 -6.74 -21.30
CA ASN A 189 -11.73 -6.26 -21.96
C ASN A 189 -11.85 -4.72 -21.94
N VAL A 190 -11.46 -4.08 -20.82
CA VAL A 190 -11.41 -2.62 -20.73
C VAL A 190 -10.33 -2.06 -21.66
N LEU A 191 -9.13 -2.63 -21.66
CA LEU A 191 -8.02 -2.18 -22.50
C LEU A 191 -8.33 -2.27 -24.00
N GLU A 192 -9.07 -3.28 -24.46
CA GLU A 192 -9.47 -3.39 -25.87
C GLU A 192 -10.21 -2.15 -26.39
N THR A 193 -10.93 -1.42 -25.53
CA THR A 193 -11.60 -0.16 -25.90
C THR A 193 -10.61 0.97 -26.21
N PHE A 194 -9.41 0.92 -25.63
CA PHE A 194 -8.33 1.88 -25.84
C PHE A 194 -7.43 1.50 -27.01
N PHE A 195 -7.41 0.23 -27.40
CA PHE A 195 -6.58 -0.33 -28.48
C PHE A 195 -7.43 -1.01 -29.58
N PRO A 196 -8.27 -0.24 -30.30
CA PRO A 196 -9.24 -0.83 -31.23
C PRO A 196 -8.59 -1.38 -32.51
N ASP A 197 -7.42 -0.87 -32.90
CA ASP A 197 -6.70 -1.26 -34.10
C ASP A 197 -6.00 -2.63 -33.96
N GLU A 198 -5.67 -3.23 -35.10
CA GLU A 198 -5.07 -4.56 -35.18
C GLU A 198 -3.74 -4.66 -34.42
N ASN A 199 -2.91 -3.63 -34.51
CA ASN A 199 -1.61 -3.60 -33.82
C ASN A 199 -1.79 -3.62 -32.30
N GLY A 200 -2.66 -2.77 -31.76
CA GLY A 200 -2.98 -2.72 -30.35
C GLY A 200 -3.53 -4.04 -29.81
N ARG A 201 -4.46 -4.69 -30.55
CA ARG A 201 -4.98 -6.02 -30.17
C ARG A 201 -3.89 -7.09 -30.16
N ASN A 202 -2.99 -7.08 -31.15
CA ASN A 202 -1.87 -8.02 -31.19
C ASN A 202 -0.94 -7.85 -29.99
N VAL A 203 -0.65 -6.60 -29.60
CA VAL A 203 0.14 -6.31 -28.39
C VAL A 203 -0.57 -6.78 -27.12
N LEU A 204 -1.88 -6.56 -26.98
CA LEU A 204 -2.64 -7.05 -25.82
C LEU A 204 -2.66 -8.58 -25.74
N ASN A 205 -2.81 -9.27 -26.87
CA ASN A 205 -2.72 -10.73 -26.92
C ASN A 205 -1.33 -11.24 -26.50
N GLN A 206 -0.28 -10.55 -26.91
CA GLN A 206 1.09 -10.87 -26.51
C GLN A 206 1.28 -10.71 -24.99
N TRP A 207 0.78 -9.63 -24.40
CA TRP A 207 0.80 -9.45 -22.94
C TRP A 207 0.03 -10.55 -22.21
N LYS A 208 -1.14 -10.93 -22.73
CA LYS A 208 -1.93 -12.03 -22.18
C LYS A 208 -1.15 -13.34 -22.18
N GLU A 209 -0.42 -13.65 -23.25
CA GLU A 209 0.45 -14.83 -23.34
C GLU A 209 1.59 -14.78 -22.32
N TRP A 210 2.32 -13.65 -22.25
CA TRP A 210 3.42 -13.49 -21.28
C TRP A 210 2.96 -13.63 -19.83
N LEU A 211 1.83 -13.01 -19.47
CA LEU A 211 1.26 -13.12 -18.12
C LEU A 211 0.79 -14.55 -17.81
N SER A 212 0.18 -15.24 -18.79
CA SER A 212 -0.26 -16.63 -18.63
C SER A 212 0.90 -17.59 -18.35
N ASN A 213 2.10 -17.26 -18.86
CA ASN A 213 3.33 -18.04 -18.68
C ASN A 213 4.21 -17.50 -17.55
N SER A 214 3.77 -16.46 -16.83
CA SER A 214 4.53 -15.80 -15.78
C SER A 214 4.47 -16.55 -14.45
N ASN A 215 5.63 -16.70 -13.80
CA ASN A 215 5.75 -17.13 -12.40
C ASN A 215 5.92 -15.94 -11.44
N GLY A 216 5.53 -14.75 -11.89
CA GLY A 216 5.52 -13.49 -11.15
C GLY A 216 4.36 -13.33 -10.17
N GLY A 217 3.51 -14.34 -10.01
CA GLY A 217 2.42 -14.31 -9.05
C GLY A 217 2.91 -14.24 -7.60
N VAL A 218 1.98 -13.94 -6.70
CA VAL A 218 2.14 -14.03 -5.24
C VAL A 218 0.90 -14.62 -4.58
N GLU A 219 1.06 -15.17 -3.38
CA GLU A 219 -0.06 -15.64 -2.54
C GLU A 219 -1.15 -14.57 -2.42
N TYR A 220 -0.76 -13.33 -2.13
CA TYR A 220 -1.62 -12.15 -2.16
C TYR A 220 -0.83 -10.91 -2.62
N ILE A 221 -1.47 -10.06 -3.43
CA ILE A 221 -1.11 -8.63 -3.55
C ILE A 221 -1.94 -7.82 -2.54
N HIS A 222 -1.46 -6.65 -2.13
CA HIS A 222 -2.20 -5.76 -1.24
C HIS A 222 -3.52 -5.30 -1.89
N GLY A 223 -3.45 -4.93 -3.17
CA GLY A 223 -4.59 -4.47 -3.98
C GLY A 223 -4.93 -2.99 -3.83
N ASP A 224 -4.29 -2.29 -2.89
CA ASP A 224 -4.40 -0.84 -2.70
C ASP A 224 -3.10 -0.25 -2.15
N SER A 225 -1.99 -0.44 -2.88
CA SER A 225 -0.65 -0.12 -2.39
C SER A 225 -0.24 1.32 -2.63
N HIS A 226 -0.65 2.26 -1.77
CA HIS A 226 -0.16 3.65 -1.83
C HIS A 226 0.46 4.10 -0.50
N LEU A 227 1.10 5.27 -0.52
CA LEU A 227 1.87 5.78 0.63
C LEU A 227 1.03 5.98 1.90
N ASP A 228 -0.29 6.23 1.78
CA ASP A 228 -1.17 6.30 2.94
C ASP A 228 -1.46 4.95 3.61
N ASN A 229 -1.39 3.85 2.86
CA ASN A 229 -1.68 2.50 3.38
C ASN A 229 -0.44 1.82 4.00
N ILE A 230 0.64 2.59 4.20
CA ILE A 230 1.81 2.18 4.97
C ILE A 230 1.99 3.17 6.11
N MET A 231 1.99 2.69 7.34
CA MET A 231 2.39 3.48 8.50
C MET A 231 3.85 3.23 8.83
N TYR A 232 4.61 4.30 9.04
CA TYR A 232 5.95 4.23 9.61
C TYR A 232 5.91 4.63 11.08
N SER A 233 6.50 3.81 11.95
CA SER A 233 6.70 4.16 13.35
C SER A 233 8.15 4.54 13.61
N GLU A 234 8.39 5.79 13.98
CA GLU A 234 9.71 6.28 14.45
C GLU A 234 10.14 5.60 15.76
N VAL A 235 9.17 5.24 16.61
CA VAL A 235 9.43 4.65 17.93
C VAL A 235 10.00 3.25 17.79
N SER A 236 9.37 2.40 16.98
CA SER A 236 9.80 1.02 16.76
C SER A 236 10.65 0.82 15.50
N LYS A 237 10.85 1.89 14.71
CA LYS A 237 11.54 1.86 13.40
C LYS A 237 11.01 0.75 12.50
N SER A 238 9.69 0.65 12.40
CA SER A 238 8.98 -0.42 11.70
C SER A 238 7.97 0.14 10.69
N LEU A 239 7.55 -0.71 9.76
CA LEU A 239 6.50 -0.41 8.78
C LEU A 239 5.29 -1.29 9.04
N ALA A 240 4.10 -0.72 8.96
CA ALA A 240 2.86 -1.45 9.05
C ALA A 240 2.02 -1.26 7.80
N TRP A 241 1.63 -2.36 7.17
CA TRP A 241 0.60 -2.36 6.12
C TRP A 241 -0.78 -2.29 6.75
N ILE A 242 -1.64 -1.43 6.21
CA ILE A 242 -3.03 -1.22 6.67
C ILE A 242 -3.99 -1.20 5.48
N ASP A 243 -5.28 -1.45 5.75
CA ASP A 243 -6.37 -1.35 4.77
C ASP A 243 -6.16 -2.16 3.47
N ALA A 244 -5.64 -3.38 3.59
CA ALA A 244 -5.46 -4.29 2.45
C ALA A 244 -6.79 -4.85 1.90
N LEU A 245 -6.91 -4.91 0.57
CA LEU A 245 -7.96 -5.65 -0.12
C LEU A 245 -7.65 -7.15 -0.24
N LEU A 246 -6.35 -7.50 -0.23
CA LEU A 246 -5.80 -8.84 -0.38
C LEU A 246 -6.42 -9.63 -1.54
N ILE A 247 -5.84 -9.42 -2.72
CA ILE A 247 -6.26 -10.15 -3.92
C ILE A 247 -5.33 -11.38 -4.07
N PRO A 248 -5.87 -12.61 -3.99
CA PRO A 248 -5.06 -13.82 -4.06
C PRO A 248 -4.55 -14.07 -5.47
N ASN A 249 -3.36 -14.68 -5.60
CA ASN A 249 -2.76 -15.06 -6.90
C ASN A 249 -2.60 -13.90 -7.90
N GLY A 250 -2.52 -12.67 -7.38
CA GLY A 250 -2.20 -11.47 -8.15
C GLY A 250 -0.74 -11.45 -8.58
N GLU A 251 -0.42 -10.55 -9.50
CA GLU A 251 0.89 -10.38 -10.11
C GLU A 251 1.63 -9.28 -9.37
N ARG A 252 2.92 -9.48 -9.05
CA ARG A 252 3.68 -8.58 -8.17
C ARG A 252 3.78 -7.14 -8.70
N PHE A 253 3.92 -6.98 -10.01
CA PHE A 253 3.96 -5.70 -10.68
C PHE A 253 2.59 -5.04 -10.77
N ASP A 254 1.48 -5.76 -10.63
CA ASP A 254 0.16 -5.14 -10.46
C ASP A 254 0.18 -4.18 -9.25
N ASP A 255 0.56 -4.69 -8.08
CA ASP A 255 0.61 -3.90 -6.83
C ASP A 255 1.70 -2.82 -6.86
N LEU A 256 2.89 -3.15 -7.40
CA LEU A 256 4.02 -2.23 -7.49
C LEU A 256 3.72 -1.05 -8.42
N THR A 257 3.06 -1.30 -9.55
CA THR A 257 2.76 -0.25 -10.51
C THR A 257 1.46 0.47 -10.18
N TYR A 258 0.53 -0.15 -9.46
CA TYR A 258 -0.58 0.56 -8.80
C TYR A 258 -0.03 1.67 -7.91
N ALA A 259 0.98 1.34 -7.09
CA ALA A 259 1.67 2.30 -6.24
C ALA A 259 2.32 3.44 -7.01
N MET A 260 3.09 3.11 -8.06
CA MET A 260 3.71 4.10 -8.94
C MET A 260 2.67 5.00 -9.62
N SER A 261 1.55 4.42 -10.08
CA SER A 261 0.49 5.16 -10.77
C SER A 261 -0.16 6.21 -9.88
N HIS A 262 -0.29 5.95 -8.56
CA HIS A 262 -0.79 6.93 -7.60
C HIS A 262 0.13 8.15 -7.50
N ILE A 263 1.44 7.91 -7.40
CA ILE A 263 2.46 8.97 -7.33
C ILE A 263 2.46 9.79 -8.62
N ILE A 264 2.40 9.13 -9.78
CA ILE A 264 2.36 9.79 -11.09
C ILE A 264 1.10 10.65 -11.23
N GLN A 265 -0.05 10.13 -10.79
CA GLN A 265 -1.32 10.84 -10.82
C GLN A 265 -1.27 12.13 -9.99
N GLU A 266 -0.85 12.04 -8.72
CA GLU A 266 -0.72 13.21 -7.84
C GLU A 266 0.23 14.25 -8.41
N ARG A 267 1.36 13.79 -8.96
CA ARG A 267 2.35 14.67 -9.57
C ARG A 267 1.83 15.37 -10.81
N LEU A 268 1.10 14.65 -11.66
CA LEU A 268 0.49 15.22 -12.86
C LEU A 268 -0.57 16.28 -12.49
N ILE A 269 -1.41 16.02 -11.49
CA ILE A 269 -2.39 16.99 -11.00
C ILE A 269 -1.68 18.27 -10.54
N PHE A 270 -0.67 18.13 -9.69
CA PHE A 270 0.13 19.27 -9.22
C PHE A 270 0.76 20.05 -10.38
N LEU A 271 1.32 19.37 -11.39
CA LEU A 271 1.95 20.02 -12.54
C LEU A 271 0.92 20.76 -13.39
N VAL A 272 -0.26 20.20 -13.63
CA VAL A 272 -1.35 20.85 -14.37
C VAL A 272 -1.85 22.09 -13.63
N GLU A 273 -2.05 22.01 -12.32
CA GLU A 273 -2.52 23.12 -11.49
C GLU A 273 -1.48 24.24 -11.36
N SER A 274 -0.20 23.87 -11.23
CA SER A 274 0.90 24.83 -11.11
C SER A 274 1.30 25.47 -12.44
N ASN A 275 0.90 24.87 -13.57
CA ASN A 275 1.26 25.31 -14.91
C ASN A 275 0.04 25.42 -15.84
N PRO A 276 -0.99 26.23 -15.50
CA PRO A 276 -2.28 26.22 -16.20
C PRO A 276 -2.21 26.67 -17.66
N ASN A 277 -1.14 27.37 -18.06
CA ASN A 277 -0.93 27.89 -19.42
C ASN A 277 0.03 27.02 -20.26
N GLU A 278 0.62 25.98 -19.67
CA GLU A 278 1.54 25.10 -20.39
C GLU A 278 0.79 24.11 -21.28
N SER A 279 1.35 23.81 -22.45
CA SER A 279 0.74 22.82 -23.35
C SER A 279 0.75 21.41 -22.73
N SER A 280 -0.27 20.59 -23.02
CA SER A 280 -0.33 19.21 -22.56
C SER A 280 0.92 18.40 -22.94
N ARG A 281 1.54 18.71 -24.09
CA ARG A 281 2.78 18.06 -24.55
C ARG A 281 3.97 18.39 -23.65
N LYS A 282 4.07 19.63 -23.17
CA LYS A 282 5.15 20.02 -22.26
C LYS A 282 4.96 19.37 -20.87
N ILE A 283 3.74 19.36 -20.35
CA ILE A 283 3.40 18.67 -19.10
C ILE A 283 3.69 17.17 -19.21
N LEU A 284 3.29 16.53 -20.31
CA LEU A 284 3.60 15.14 -20.63
C LEU A 284 5.11 14.86 -20.55
N ASN A 285 5.94 15.67 -21.22
CA ASN A 285 7.39 15.50 -21.21
C ASN A 285 8.00 15.67 -19.80
N MET A 286 7.47 16.57 -18.98
CA MET A 286 7.91 16.75 -17.59
C MET A 286 7.61 15.50 -16.76
N VAL A 287 6.38 14.96 -16.86
CA VAL A 287 5.99 13.74 -16.14
C VAL A 287 6.80 12.54 -16.61
N LEU A 288 6.94 12.33 -17.92
CA LEU A 288 7.76 11.24 -18.46
C LEU A 288 9.21 11.32 -17.98
N GLY A 289 9.78 12.52 -17.93
CA GLY A 289 11.12 12.75 -17.40
C GLY A 289 11.25 12.33 -15.93
N GLU A 290 10.29 12.67 -15.08
CA GLU A 290 10.28 12.30 -13.65
C GLU A 290 10.01 10.80 -13.43
N VAL A 291 9.09 10.21 -14.19
CA VAL A 291 8.78 8.77 -14.14
C VAL A 291 10.03 7.94 -14.44
N ALA A 292 10.69 8.25 -15.56
CA ALA A 292 11.84 7.50 -16.04
C ALA A 292 13.10 7.71 -15.19
N SER A 293 13.31 8.92 -14.68
CA SER A 293 14.56 9.25 -13.95
C SER A 293 14.48 9.02 -12.44
N THR A 294 13.29 9.08 -11.85
CA THR A 294 13.12 9.19 -10.39
C THR A 294 12.18 8.12 -9.83
N ILE A 295 10.89 8.16 -10.19
CA ILE A 295 9.85 7.34 -9.54
C ILE A 295 10.12 5.85 -9.78
N VAL A 296 10.20 5.44 -11.04
CA VAL A 296 10.37 4.02 -11.40
C VAL A 296 11.71 3.47 -10.89
N PRO A 297 12.87 4.11 -11.16
CA PRO A 297 14.16 3.56 -10.71
C PRO A 297 14.25 3.37 -9.19
N GLN A 298 13.74 4.31 -8.39
CA GLN A 298 13.85 4.26 -6.92
C GLN A 298 13.02 3.12 -6.32
N MET A 299 11.76 3.01 -6.72
CA MET A 299 10.88 1.93 -6.26
C MET A 299 11.35 0.58 -6.77
N LEU A 300 11.57 0.45 -8.08
CA LEU A 300 11.88 -0.82 -8.73
C LEU A 300 13.23 -1.37 -8.30
N THR A 301 14.27 -0.54 -8.25
CA THR A 301 15.60 -0.99 -7.81
C THR A 301 15.55 -1.53 -6.39
N THR A 302 14.82 -0.85 -5.50
CA THR A 302 14.70 -1.27 -4.10
C THR A 302 13.89 -2.56 -3.99
N TYR A 303 12.79 -2.66 -4.75
CA TYR A 303 11.97 -3.86 -4.83
C TYR A 303 12.78 -5.06 -5.32
N MET A 304 13.46 -4.95 -6.47
CA MET A 304 14.24 -6.02 -7.08
C MET A 304 15.41 -6.48 -6.20
N ARG A 305 16.13 -5.54 -5.57
CA ARG A 305 17.22 -5.86 -4.63
C ARG A 305 16.73 -6.62 -3.40
N THR A 306 15.47 -6.42 -3.00
CA THR A 306 14.87 -7.05 -1.82
C THR A 306 14.26 -8.41 -2.16
N ALA A 307 13.51 -8.53 -3.26
CA ALA A 307 12.74 -9.73 -3.58
C ALA A 307 13.45 -10.75 -4.50
N ASN A 308 14.63 -10.43 -5.08
CA ASN A 308 15.36 -11.27 -6.04
C ASN A 308 14.46 -11.95 -7.09
N ILE A 309 13.89 -11.15 -8.00
CA ILE A 309 12.82 -11.58 -8.91
C ILE A 309 13.27 -11.84 -10.37
N SER A 310 14.56 -11.70 -10.69
CA SER A 310 15.06 -11.81 -12.07
C SER A 310 14.87 -13.21 -12.69
N GLY A 311 14.76 -14.24 -11.85
CA GLY A 311 14.47 -15.61 -12.27
C GLY A 311 12.99 -15.94 -12.50
N LEU A 312 12.05 -15.04 -12.13
CA LEU A 312 10.62 -15.34 -12.15
C LEU A 312 9.97 -15.14 -13.53
N TYR A 313 10.55 -14.29 -14.37
CA TYR A 313 10.00 -13.94 -15.69
C TYR A 313 10.86 -14.56 -16.78
N LYS A 314 10.25 -15.34 -17.66
CA LYS A 314 10.95 -15.99 -18.78
C LYS A 314 11.22 -15.01 -19.91
N ASP A 315 10.23 -14.22 -20.28
CA ASP A 315 10.29 -13.39 -21.48
C ASP A 315 10.47 -11.91 -21.11
N VAL A 316 9.52 -11.35 -20.36
CA VAL A 316 9.51 -9.93 -20.01
C VAL A 316 8.93 -9.70 -18.61
N ILE A 317 9.46 -8.68 -17.93
CA ILE A 317 8.88 -8.14 -16.70
C ILE A 317 7.67 -7.26 -17.06
N PRO A 318 6.46 -7.49 -16.52
CA PRO A 318 5.24 -6.77 -16.92
C PRO A 318 5.10 -5.36 -16.30
N LEU A 319 6.22 -4.66 -16.07
CA LEU A 319 6.27 -3.32 -15.50
C LEU A 319 5.51 -2.30 -16.35
N ASP A 320 5.85 -2.21 -17.64
CA ASP A 320 5.19 -1.25 -18.54
C ASP A 320 3.70 -1.58 -18.72
N PHE A 321 3.34 -2.87 -18.76
CA PHE A 321 1.95 -3.30 -18.91
C PHE A 321 1.09 -2.82 -17.74
N PHE A 322 1.43 -3.21 -16.51
CA PHE A 322 0.60 -2.86 -15.36
C PHE A 322 0.64 -1.36 -15.05
N LEU A 323 1.78 -0.68 -15.25
CA LEU A 323 1.83 0.77 -15.09
C LEU A 323 0.95 1.47 -16.11
N GLY A 324 1.02 1.07 -17.38
CA GLY A 324 0.20 1.67 -18.41
C GLY A 324 -1.30 1.40 -18.21
N LEU A 325 -1.64 0.18 -17.78
CA LEU A 325 -2.98 -0.18 -17.36
C LEU A 325 -3.51 0.74 -16.26
N HIS A 326 -2.78 0.87 -15.14
CA HIS A 326 -3.27 1.65 -14.00
C HIS A 326 -3.41 3.13 -14.34
N LEU A 327 -2.53 3.69 -15.18
CA LEU A 327 -2.68 5.07 -15.67
C LEU A 327 -3.93 5.23 -16.54
N ILE A 328 -4.22 4.28 -17.44
CA ILE A 328 -5.46 4.29 -18.24
C ILE A 328 -6.70 4.18 -17.35
N VAL A 329 -6.74 3.26 -16.39
CA VAL A 329 -7.88 3.10 -15.49
C VAL A 329 -8.09 4.36 -14.64
N ARG A 330 -7.02 4.91 -14.06
CA ARG A 330 -7.08 6.16 -13.28
C ARG A 330 -7.56 7.35 -14.09
N SER A 331 -7.28 7.40 -15.39
CA SER A 331 -7.76 8.49 -16.25
C SER A 331 -9.29 8.64 -16.21
N GLN A 332 -10.02 7.54 -16.02
CA GLN A 332 -11.48 7.51 -15.94
C GLN A 332 -12.03 8.11 -14.62
N MET A 333 -11.19 8.35 -13.62
CA MET A 333 -11.59 8.92 -12.33
C MET A 333 -11.67 10.45 -12.37
N PHE A 334 -11.27 11.09 -13.47
CA PHE A 334 -11.13 12.55 -13.55
C PHE A 334 -12.10 13.20 -14.54
N ALA A 335 -12.66 14.33 -14.13
CA ALA A 335 -13.36 15.24 -15.05
C ALA A 335 -12.39 16.18 -15.81
N ASN A 336 -11.12 16.27 -15.38
CA ASN A 336 -10.13 17.12 -16.03
C ASN A 336 -9.58 16.44 -17.29
N THR A 337 -9.99 16.94 -18.45
CA THR A 337 -9.65 16.39 -19.77
C THR A 337 -8.15 16.43 -20.10
N VAL A 338 -7.37 17.34 -19.48
CA VAL A 338 -5.92 17.40 -19.69
C VAL A 338 -5.22 16.27 -18.95
N VAL A 339 -5.57 16.06 -17.68
CA VAL A 339 -5.04 14.95 -16.85
C VAL A 339 -5.41 13.62 -17.50
N GLU A 340 -6.68 13.43 -17.84
CA GLU A 340 -7.18 12.24 -18.52
C GLU A 340 -6.38 11.93 -19.79
N LYS A 341 -6.26 12.92 -20.70
CA LYS A 341 -5.55 12.74 -21.97
C LYS A 341 -4.09 12.35 -21.77
N ILE A 342 -3.39 13.00 -20.84
CA ILE A 342 -1.98 12.71 -20.58
C ILE A 342 -1.82 11.29 -20.01
N LEU A 343 -2.65 10.89 -19.04
CA LEU A 343 -2.60 9.55 -18.47
C LEU A 343 -2.88 8.46 -19.52
N VAL A 344 -3.89 8.65 -20.38
CA VAL A 344 -4.18 7.72 -21.47
C VAL A 344 -3.02 7.65 -22.46
N THR A 345 -2.42 8.77 -22.85
CA THR A 345 -1.27 8.78 -23.77
C THR A 345 -0.09 8.03 -23.19
N ILE A 346 0.33 8.33 -21.95
CA ILE A 346 1.43 7.62 -21.29
C ILE A 346 1.13 6.13 -21.19
N GLY A 347 -0.09 5.78 -20.74
CA GLY A 347 -0.44 4.38 -20.55
C GLY A 347 -0.45 3.57 -21.85
N LYS A 348 -0.87 4.19 -22.96
CA LYS A 348 -0.78 3.58 -24.29
C LYS A 348 0.65 3.37 -24.75
N GLU A 349 1.50 4.38 -24.62
CA GLU A 349 2.92 4.28 -24.99
C GLU A 349 3.65 3.21 -24.18
N LEU A 350 3.38 3.10 -22.88
CA LEU A 350 3.95 2.05 -22.03
C LEU A 350 3.57 0.65 -22.54
N ILE A 351 2.28 0.38 -22.73
CA ILE A 351 1.78 -0.93 -23.17
C ILE A 351 2.32 -1.31 -24.55
N LEU A 352 2.38 -0.36 -25.49
CA LEU A 352 2.80 -0.59 -26.88
C LEU A 352 4.32 -0.72 -27.03
N GLU A 353 5.08 0.21 -26.44
CA GLU A 353 6.49 0.39 -26.75
C GLU A 353 7.43 -0.22 -25.72
N ARG A 354 6.95 -0.52 -24.51
CA ARG A 354 7.74 -1.05 -23.38
C ARG A 354 9.01 -0.23 -23.07
N PRO A 355 8.92 1.12 -23.03
CA PRO A 355 10.10 1.96 -22.93
C PRO A 355 10.86 1.77 -21.61
N LEU A 356 10.17 1.46 -20.49
CA LEU A 356 10.83 1.33 -19.19
C LEU A 356 11.63 0.03 -19.12
N VAL A 357 11.04 -1.10 -19.51
CA VAL A 357 11.75 -2.39 -19.54
C VAL A 357 12.97 -2.31 -20.47
N LYS A 358 12.86 -1.68 -21.65
CA LYS A 358 13.99 -1.46 -22.56
C LYS A 358 15.08 -0.59 -21.95
N MET A 359 14.70 0.56 -21.40
CA MET A 359 15.64 1.49 -20.77
C MET A 359 16.41 0.84 -19.60
N LEU A 360 15.75 -0.05 -18.87
CA LEU A 360 16.30 -0.71 -17.69
C LEU A 360 17.05 -2.01 -18.03
N GLY A 361 17.11 -2.43 -19.30
CA GLY A 361 17.76 -3.67 -19.73
C GLY A 361 17.08 -4.92 -19.14
N LEU A 362 15.75 -4.90 -19.03
CA LEU A 362 14.94 -5.97 -18.43
C LEU A 362 14.29 -6.90 -19.46
N GLU A 363 14.54 -6.70 -20.76
CA GLU A 363 14.17 -7.66 -21.82
C GLU A 363 15.23 -8.76 -21.90
N LYS A 364 14.80 -10.02 -21.96
CA LYS A 364 15.74 -11.13 -22.27
C LYS A 364 15.84 -11.24 -23.80
N GLU A 365 17.08 -11.30 -24.29
CA GLU A 365 17.42 -11.48 -25.71
C GLU A 365 16.95 -12.82 -26.28
#